data_AF-A0AAW0Q917-F1
#
_entry.id   AF-A0AAW0Q917-F1
#
_cell.length_a   1.000
_cell.length_b   1.000
_cell.length_c   1.000
_cell.angle_alpha   90.00
_cell.angle_beta   90.00
_cell.angle_gamma   90.00
#
_symmetry.space_group_name_H-M   'P 1'
#
loop_
_entity.id
_entity.type
_entity.pdbx_description
1 polymer ?
#
loop_
_entity_poly.entity_id
_entity_poly.type
_entity_poly.pdbx_seq_one_letter_code
_entity_poly.pdbx_strand_id
1 'polypeptide(L)'
;MDHIPSSYSRPLPLPDVRLYADEYDQGPFLGYLKRIGWVVERDITNLGLSSKSRNEVHRVLQSWLYFGILHEATGKNVSVKQFGKTMDGIVFLSSCRLTSLLEDWIHEPRLDPPALIDRVNNLSECVEIGQHICDMIHFQDQSYLDEAFHLSIQLMYEYLARAVTLVGEKAIFQGLNIPPLRSVKLIGSDRLVANYMKHDGWCESNVHMLQELFSTTELVFASSLNPPGRNKQHSKDCNRHKCHAYRIKNGTYTTKHVSPDCTCEFVYACQDILRTSLCGEPPSIPIIAPSDPVRKPDGRLYANILSSGTRSNAKEYIAISHVWSDGLGNNDHNAIPLCQFNRIVSATSRLNGNTSISFWLDTLCFPLAPKDAYDQALICMRQSYEDAVKVLVFDAYLLEHDASRMSEEEMAMRIACAPWNRRLWTLQEGVLAKFLAFQFRDSWVDLTEWTNRRGYSTSLRALMFSPTWLGYASLRALETETSQKMNIVQAKRALTWRSTSEEDDEPLCLGNLVGTDPESVVRTFFQNDPVRTRIERMKLIWRSLPQQYSSTVFWNSPKLHDDGFRWAPASLIGGEGCGRIRTCDESATWRSESGFLVTLPGFSSLKSGD
;
A
#
# COMPACT_ATOMS: atom_id res chain seq x y z
N MET A 1 -16.84 -18.37 5.36
CA MET A 1 -15.64 -18.20 4.49
C MET A 1 -14.41 -18.21 5.40
N ASP A 2 -14.04 -19.40 5.84
CA ASP A 2 -13.21 -19.65 7.03
C ASP A 2 -11.72 -19.84 6.72
N HIS A 3 -11.36 -20.01 5.45
CA HIS A 3 -9.96 -20.16 5.01
C HIS A 3 -9.16 -18.85 5.10
N ILE A 4 -9.84 -17.71 5.25
CA ILE A 4 -9.20 -16.41 5.42
C ILE A 4 -8.98 -16.19 6.93
N PRO A 5 -7.75 -15.92 7.38
CA PRO A 5 -7.50 -15.64 8.78
C PRO A 5 -8.21 -14.34 9.19
N SER A 6 -8.69 -14.27 10.43
CA SER A 6 -9.13 -13.01 11.02
C SER A 6 -7.98 -12.33 11.76
N SER A 7 -8.06 -11.01 11.92
CA SER A 7 -7.20 -10.32 12.89
C SER A 7 -7.49 -10.77 14.33
N TYR A 8 -6.56 -10.53 15.25
CA TYR A 8 -6.84 -10.78 16.68
C TYR A 8 -7.92 -9.84 17.23
N SER A 9 -8.10 -8.68 16.60
CA SER A 9 -8.94 -7.61 17.13
C SER A 9 -10.43 -7.88 16.94
N ARG A 10 -10.84 -8.35 15.76
CA ARG A 10 -12.25 -8.55 15.41
C ARG A 10 -12.43 -9.73 14.44
N PRO A 11 -13.57 -10.45 14.53
CA PRO A 11 -13.90 -11.48 13.55
C PRO A 11 -14.10 -10.87 12.16
N LEU A 12 -14.00 -11.71 11.13
CA LEU A 12 -14.26 -11.30 9.75
C LEU A 12 -15.74 -10.91 9.58
N PRO A 13 -16.03 -9.76 8.96
CA PRO A 13 -17.39 -9.26 8.78
C PRO A 13 -18.06 -9.84 7.53
N LEU A 14 -17.93 -11.15 7.34
CA LEU A 14 -18.40 -11.82 6.14
C LEU A 14 -19.79 -12.41 6.39
N PRO A 15 -20.78 -12.14 5.51
CA PRO A 15 -22.07 -12.81 5.60
C PRO A 15 -21.93 -14.29 5.29
N ASP A 16 -22.82 -15.08 5.88
CA ASP A 16 -22.94 -16.50 5.54
C ASP A 16 -23.44 -16.64 4.10
N VAL A 17 -22.74 -17.47 3.32
CA VAL A 17 -23.07 -17.74 1.91
C VAL A 17 -23.93 -18.99 1.89
N ARG A 18 -25.15 -18.94 1.35
CA ARG A 18 -25.99 -20.12 1.27
C ARG A 18 -25.37 -21.19 0.35
N LEU A 19 -25.46 -22.45 0.76
CA LEU A 19 -25.02 -23.60 -0.03
C LEU A 19 -26.20 -24.09 -0.89
N TYR A 20 -26.19 -23.73 -2.16
CA TYR A 20 -27.16 -24.16 -3.16
C TYR A 20 -26.68 -25.37 -3.97
N ALA A 21 -25.37 -25.64 -4.01
CA ALA A 21 -24.75 -26.58 -4.93
C ALA A 21 -25.28 -28.02 -4.83
N ASP A 22 -25.35 -28.68 -5.99
CA ASP A 22 -25.45 -30.13 -6.12
C ASP A 22 -24.03 -30.73 -6.15
N GLU A 23 -23.93 -32.03 -5.85
CA GLU A 23 -22.65 -32.73 -6.03
C GLU A 23 -22.17 -32.62 -7.48
N TYR A 24 -20.91 -32.20 -7.66
CA TYR A 24 -20.34 -32.02 -9.00
C TYR A 24 -20.17 -33.39 -9.68
N ASP A 25 -20.49 -33.45 -10.97
CA ASP A 25 -20.57 -34.71 -11.73
C ASP A 25 -19.21 -35.32 -12.10
N GLN A 26 -18.12 -34.71 -11.64
CA GLN A 26 -16.72 -35.13 -11.88
C GLN A 26 -16.35 -35.16 -13.38
N GLY A 27 -17.13 -34.49 -14.23
CA GLY A 27 -16.79 -34.31 -15.63
C GLY A 27 -15.94 -33.06 -15.89
N PRO A 28 -15.41 -32.87 -17.11
CA PRO A 28 -14.59 -31.71 -17.47
C PRO A 28 -15.32 -30.38 -17.25
N PHE A 29 -14.65 -29.34 -16.76
CA PHE A 29 -15.27 -28.06 -16.44
C PHE A 29 -16.05 -27.42 -17.61
N LEU A 30 -15.46 -27.35 -18.81
CA LEU A 30 -16.03 -26.66 -19.98
C LEU A 30 -17.35 -27.27 -20.49
N GLY A 31 -17.60 -28.55 -20.19
CA GLY A 31 -18.80 -29.26 -20.64
C GLY A 31 -19.98 -29.26 -19.65
N TYR A 32 -19.83 -28.64 -18.47
CA TYR A 32 -20.75 -28.84 -17.35
C TYR A 32 -22.21 -28.48 -17.68
N LEU A 33 -22.46 -27.29 -18.23
CA LEU A 33 -23.82 -26.84 -18.57
C LEU A 33 -24.54 -27.83 -19.50
N LYS A 34 -23.84 -28.36 -20.51
CA LYS A 34 -24.39 -29.35 -21.44
C LYS A 34 -24.74 -30.66 -20.74
N ARG A 35 -23.91 -31.11 -19.80
CA ARG A 35 -24.12 -32.37 -19.07
C ARG A 35 -25.34 -32.31 -18.14
N ILE A 36 -25.58 -31.15 -17.51
CA ILE A 36 -26.77 -30.94 -16.67
C ILE A 36 -28.02 -30.56 -17.48
N GLY A 37 -27.95 -30.54 -18.81
CA GLY A 37 -29.06 -30.16 -19.68
C GLY A 37 -29.45 -28.67 -19.58
N TRP A 38 -28.51 -27.80 -19.17
CA TRP A 38 -28.75 -26.36 -19.15
C TRP A 38 -28.74 -25.82 -20.58
N VAL A 39 -29.93 -25.52 -21.09
CA VAL A 39 -30.12 -24.94 -22.42
C VAL A 39 -29.64 -23.49 -22.41
N VAL A 40 -28.58 -23.22 -23.16
CA VAL A 40 -28.06 -21.87 -23.39
C VAL A 40 -28.60 -21.37 -24.72
N GLU A 41 -29.17 -20.16 -24.76
CA GLU A 41 -29.64 -19.59 -26.02
C GLU A 41 -28.43 -19.11 -26.84
N ARG A 42 -28.07 -19.90 -27.87
CA ARG A 42 -27.03 -19.63 -28.89
C ARG A 42 -25.57 -19.83 -28.46
N ASP A 43 -25.11 -19.37 -27.30
CA ASP A 43 -23.71 -19.52 -26.81
C ASP A 43 -23.60 -19.21 -25.29
N ILE A 44 -22.53 -19.64 -24.60
CA ILE A 44 -22.23 -19.43 -23.16
C ILE A 44 -22.39 -17.96 -22.73
N THR A 45 -22.32 -17.05 -23.69
CA THR A 45 -22.58 -15.60 -23.56
C THR A 45 -24.01 -15.21 -23.15
N ASN A 46 -24.98 -16.13 -23.19
CA ASN A 46 -26.35 -15.87 -22.73
C ASN A 46 -26.95 -17.06 -21.98
N LEU A 47 -26.81 -17.07 -20.65
CA LEU A 47 -27.31 -18.13 -19.76
C LEU A 47 -28.84 -18.27 -19.69
N GLY A 48 -29.61 -17.47 -20.43
CA GLY A 48 -31.07 -17.55 -20.44
C GLY A 48 -31.70 -17.18 -19.10
N LEU A 49 -31.09 -16.24 -18.36
CA LEU A 49 -31.44 -15.88 -16.99
C LEU A 49 -32.92 -15.51 -16.80
N SER A 50 -33.55 -14.92 -17.82
CA SER A 50 -34.97 -14.53 -17.80
C SER A 50 -35.94 -15.71 -17.62
N SER A 51 -35.51 -16.92 -17.97
CA SER A 51 -36.32 -18.15 -17.88
C SER A 51 -36.07 -18.96 -16.60
N LYS A 52 -35.17 -18.50 -15.73
CA LYS A 52 -34.65 -19.27 -14.58
C LYS A 52 -34.89 -18.53 -13.28
N SER A 53 -35.11 -19.28 -12.20
CA SER A 53 -35.14 -18.69 -10.86
C SER A 53 -33.72 -18.40 -10.35
N ARG A 54 -33.60 -17.40 -9.46
CA ARG A 54 -32.31 -17.06 -8.83
C ARG A 54 -31.67 -18.26 -8.14
N ASN A 55 -32.44 -19.09 -7.43
CA ASN A 55 -31.91 -20.25 -6.72
C ASN A 55 -31.34 -21.31 -7.68
N GLU A 56 -31.98 -21.53 -8.84
CA GLU A 56 -31.47 -22.45 -9.85
C GLU A 56 -30.14 -21.98 -10.43
N VAL A 57 -30.02 -20.67 -10.71
CA VAL A 57 -28.77 -20.09 -11.21
C VAL A 57 -27.67 -20.18 -10.16
N HIS A 58 -27.94 -19.83 -8.90
CA HIS A 58 -26.94 -19.96 -7.82
C HIS A 58 -26.50 -21.41 -7.62
N ARG A 59 -27.44 -22.38 -7.67
CA ARG A 59 -27.11 -23.81 -7.60
C ARG A 59 -26.15 -24.23 -8.70
N VAL A 60 -26.47 -23.89 -9.95
CA VAL A 60 -25.65 -24.26 -11.12
C VAL A 60 -24.28 -23.60 -11.06
N LEU A 61 -24.23 -22.29 -10.78
CA LEU A 61 -22.97 -21.55 -10.70
C LEU A 61 -22.12 -22.00 -9.51
N GLN A 62 -22.70 -22.29 -8.34
CA GLN A 62 -21.93 -22.77 -7.19
C GLN A 62 -21.36 -24.17 -7.47
N SER A 63 -22.17 -25.08 -8.02
CA SER A 63 -21.72 -26.43 -8.39
C SER A 63 -20.59 -26.37 -9.43
N TRP A 64 -20.70 -25.46 -10.40
CA TRP A 64 -19.73 -25.33 -11.48
C TRP A 64 -18.50 -24.51 -11.10
N LEU A 65 -18.70 -23.24 -10.79
CA LEU A 65 -17.63 -22.25 -10.63
C LEU A 65 -16.91 -22.40 -9.29
N TYR A 66 -17.54 -23.01 -8.27
CA TYR A 66 -16.88 -23.30 -6.99
C TYR A 66 -16.38 -24.75 -6.91
N PHE A 67 -17.26 -25.74 -7.04
CA PHE A 67 -16.87 -27.14 -6.85
C PHE A 67 -16.23 -27.76 -8.10
N GLY A 68 -16.74 -27.43 -9.29
CA GLY A 68 -16.17 -27.88 -10.56
C GLY A 68 -14.74 -27.38 -10.78
N ILE A 69 -14.43 -26.13 -10.41
CA ILE A 69 -13.04 -25.64 -10.53
C ILE A 69 -12.09 -26.35 -9.56
N LEU A 70 -12.55 -26.69 -8.35
CA LEU A 70 -11.75 -27.44 -7.38
C LEU A 70 -11.50 -28.87 -7.87
N HIS A 71 -12.50 -29.48 -8.50
CA HIS A 71 -12.34 -30.76 -9.17
C HIS A 71 -11.34 -30.67 -10.33
N GLU A 72 -11.45 -29.66 -11.19
CA GLU A 72 -10.54 -29.45 -12.32
C GLU A 72 -9.08 -29.25 -11.86
N ALA A 73 -8.88 -28.47 -10.79
CA ALA A 73 -7.55 -28.27 -10.22
C ALA A 73 -6.97 -29.54 -9.58
N THR A 74 -7.73 -30.16 -8.68
CA THR A 74 -7.21 -31.25 -7.83
C THR A 74 -7.34 -32.64 -8.47
N GLY A 75 -8.23 -32.81 -9.45
CA GLY A 75 -8.66 -34.12 -9.96
C GLY A 75 -9.43 -34.97 -8.94
N LYS A 76 -9.73 -34.44 -7.75
CA LYS A 76 -10.41 -35.15 -6.67
C LYS A 76 -11.92 -34.96 -6.73
N ASN A 77 -12.65 -35.93 -6.20
CA ASN A 77 -14.07 -35.74 -5.92
C ASN A 77 -14.23 -34.86 -4.66
N VAL A 78 -14.76 -33.65 -4.83
CA VAL A 78 -14.97 -32.67 -3.76
C VAL A 78 -16.43 -32.73 -3.32
N SER A 79 -16.71 -33.43 -2.23
CA SER A 79 -18.10 -33.56 -1.76
C SER A 79 -18.63 -32.24 -1.19
N VAL A 80 -19.72 -31.76 -1.76
CA VAL A 80 -20.42 -30.52 -1.35
C VAL A 80 -20.82 -30.58 0.12
N LYS A 81 -21.22 -31.75 0.62
CA LYS A 81 -21.61 -31.93 2.02
C LYS A 81 -20.51 -31.56 3.03
N GLN A 82 -19.24 -31.75 2.65
CA GLN A 82 -18.10 -31.42 3.53
C GLN A 82 -17.89 -29.90 3.67
N PHE A 83 -18.51 -29.11 2.79
CA PHE A 83 -18.48 -27.65 2.80
C PHE A 83 -19.79 -27.05 3.32
N GLY A 84 -20.68 -27.86 3.90
CA GLY A 84 -21.96 -27.42 4.46
C GLY A 84 -21.95 -27.29 5.98
N LYS A 85 -22.47 -26.16 6.49
CA LYS A 85 -22.83 -25.97 7.89
C LYS A 85 -24.31 -25.63 7.98
N THR A 86 -25.07 -26.38 8.78
CA THR A 86 -26.51 -26.13 8.96
C THR A 86 -26.75 -25.20 10.14
N MET A 87 -27.50 -24.12 9.92
CA MET A 87 -27.96 -23.18 10.95
C MET A 87 -29.43 -22.86 10.68
N ASP A 88 -30.30 -23.03 11.68
CA ASP A 88 -31.75 -22.78 11.59
C ASP A 88 -32.44 -23.45 10.38
N GLY A 89 -32.00 -24.66 10.03
CA GLY A 89 -32.54 -25.43 8.90
C GLY A 89 -32.05 -24.97 7.51
N ILE A 90 -31.20 -23.95 7.43
CA ILE A 90 -30.56 -23.48 6.21
C ILE A 90 -29.10 -23.97 6.17
N VAL A 91 -28.65 -24.47 5.02
CA VAL A 91 -27.26 -24.90 4.82
C VAL A 91 -26.44 -23.76 4.22
N PHE A 92 -25.33 -23.44 4.87
CA PHE A 92 -24.38 -22.41 4.48
C PHE A 92 -23.03 -23.02 4.11
N LEU A 93 -22.31 -22.34 3.22
CA LEU A 93 -20.97 -22.70 2.77
C LEU A 93 -19.94 -22.41 3.87
N SER A 94 -19.31 -23.48 4.38
CA SER A 94 -18.09 -23.41 5.18
C SER A 94 -16.90 -23.82 4.34
N SER A 95 -15.86 -22.98 4.34
CA SER A 95 -14.63 -23.24 3.59
C SER A 95 -13.50 -23.77 4.48
N CYS A 96 -13.82 -24.26 5.68
CA CYS A 96 -12.85 -24.84 6.61
C CYS A 96 -12.05 -26.03 6.03
N ARG A 97 -12.64 -26.79 5.09
CA ARG A 97 -11.99 -27.91 4.40
C ARG A 97 -11.14 -27.49 3.20
N LEU A 98 -11.25 -26.24 2.75
CA LEU A 98 -10.56 -25.76 1.54
C LEU A 98 -9.04 -25.78 1.71
N THR A 99 -8.54 -25.29 2.85
CA THR A 99 -7.10 -25.26 3.14
C THR A 99 -6.51 -26.66 3.12
N SER A 100 -7.11 -27.62 3.85
CA SER A 100 -6.63 -29.01 3.84
C SER A 100 -6.70 -29.64 2.44
N LEU A 101 -7.77 -29.40 1.68
CA LEU A 101 -7.92 -29.96 0.33
C LEU A 101 -6.79 -29.50 -0.60
N LEU A 102 -6.48 -28.20 -0.60
CA LEU A 102 -5.44 -27.64 -1.45
C LEU A 102 -4.05 -27.97 -0.93
N GLU A 103 -3.83 -28.02 0.39
CA GLU A 103 -2.56 -28.47 0.96
C GLU A 103 -2.28 -29.93 0.60
N ASP A 104 -3.25 -30.82 0.69
CA ASP A 104 -3.11 -32.20 0.25
C ASP A 104 -2.70 -32.27 -1.23
N TRP A 105 -3.33 -31.47 -2.08
CA TRP A 105 -3.00 -31.38 -3.52
C TRP A 105 -1.60 -30.81 -3.78
N ILE A 106 -1.21 -29.74 -3.07
CA ILE A 106 0.14 -29.13 -3.16
C ILE A 106 1.26 -30.11 -2.74
N HIS A 107 0.93 -31.12 -1.93
CA HIS A 107 1.89 -32.11 -1.43
C HIS A 107 1.76 -33.49 -2.10
N GLU A 108 0.92 -33.62 -3.14
CA GLU A 108 0.79 -34.87 -3.88
C GLU A 108 2.12 -35.26 -4.55
N PRO A 109 2.56 -36.53 -4.44
CA PRO A 109 3.77 -36.99 -5.10
C PRO A 109 3.64 -36.94 -6.62
N ARG A 110 4.60 -36.25 -7.28
CA ARG A 110 4.90 -36.30 -8.72
C ARG A 110 3.68 -36.38 -9.64
N LEU A 111 3.10 -35.21 -9.93
CA LEU A 111 2.32 -35.03 -11.16
C LEU A 111 3.30 -35.05 -12.35
N ASP A 112 2.93 -35.76 -13.42
CA ASP A 112 3.67 -35.76 -14.68
C ASP A 112 3.77 -34.31 -15.21
N PRO A 113 4.98 -33.76 -15.46
CA PRO A 113 5.12 -32.32 -15.71
C PRO A 113 4.34 -31.77 -16.91
N PRO A 114 4.28 -32.44 -18.08
CA PRO A 114 3.43 -31.99 -19.19
C PRO A 114 1.95 -31.97 -18.78
N ALA A 115 1.47 -33.02 -18.12
CA ALA A 115 0.09 -33.09 -17.66
C ALA A 115 -0.25 -31.98 -16.63
N LEU A 116 0.72 -31.58 -15.80
CA LEU A 116 0.55 -30.49 -14.84
C LEU A 116 0.50 -29.12 -15.53
N ILE A 117 1.36 -28.87 -16.53
CA ILE A 117 1.32 -27.64 -17.34
C ILE A 117 -0.01 -27.55 -18.09
N ASP A 118 -0.43 -28.63 -18.76
CA ASP A 118 -1.71 -28.68 -19.48
C ASP A 118 -2.89 -28.46 -18.52
N ARG A 119 -2.84 -29.06 -17.32
CA ARG A 119 -3.86 -28.83 -16.30
C ARG A 119 -3.93 -27.37 -15.85
N VAL A 120 -2.79 -26.71 -15.62
CA VAL A 120 -2.77 -25.29 -15.19
C VAL A 120 -3.22 -24.35 -16.32
N ASN A 121 -2.87 -24.66 -17.57
CA ASN A 121 -3.37 -23.93 -18.73
C ASN A 121 -4.89 -24.07 -18.86
N ASN A 122 -5.41 -25.31 -18.76
CA ASN A 122 -6.85 -25.57 -18.76
C ASN A 122 -7.56 -24.86 -17.59
N LEU A 123 -6.94 -24.87 -16.40
CA LEU A 123 -7.47 -24.18 -15.23
C LEU A 123 -7.55 -22.67 -15.42
N SER A 124 -6.57 -22.08 -16.12
CA SER A 124 -6.59 -20.65 -16.47
C SER A 124 -7.77 -20.31 -17.36
N GLU A 125 -8.02 -21.12 -18.40
CA GLU A 125 -9.20 -20.97 -19.26
C GLU A 125 -10.51 -21.11 -18.48
N CYS A 126 -10.59 -22.08 -17.57
CA CYS A 126 -11.76 -22.31 -16.74
C CYS A 126 -12.09 -21.12 -15.82
N VAL A 127 -11.07 -20.53 -15.19
CA VAL A 127 -11.21 -19.35 -14.31
C VAL A 127 -11.59 -18.10 -15.13
N GLU A 128 -11.08 -17.94 -16.35
CA GLU A 128 -11.47 -16.86 -17.26
C GLU A 128 -12.95 -16.98 -17.69
N ILE A 129 -13.41 -18.18 -18.01
CA ILE A 129 -14.81 -18.43 -18.34
C ILE A 129 -15.70 -18.16 -17.14
N GLY A 130 -15.30 -18.60 -15.96
CA GLY A 130 -15.98 -18.28 -14.71
C GLY A 130 -16.08 -16.77 -14.47
N GLN A 131 -14.99 -16.03 -14.74
CA GLN A 131 -15.00 -14.57 -14.69
C GLN A 131 -15.99 -13.98 -15.69
N HIS A 132 -15.92 -14.39 -16.96
CA HIS A 132 -16.77 -13.87 -18.01
C HIS A 132 -18.25 -14.07 -17.69
N ILE A 133 -18.63 -15.23 -17.16
CA ILE A 133 -19.99 -15.55 -16.76
C ILE A 133 -20.47 -14.65 -15.63
N CYS A 134 -19.70 -14.54 -14.54
CA CYS A 134 -20.05 -13.68 -13.41
C CYS A 134 -20.19 -12.21 -13.85
N ASP A 135 -19.25 -11.73 -14.66
CA ASP A 135 -19.24 -10.35 -15.15
C ASP A 135 -20.44 -10.08 -16.07
N MET A 136 -20.79 -11.01 -16.96
CA MET A 136 -21.98 -10.87 -17.81
C MET A 136 -23.27 -10.80 -17.00
N ILE A 137 -23.44 -11.68 -16.01
CA ILE A 137 -24.62 -11.66 -15.14
C ILE A 137 -24.68 -10.32 -14.39
N HIS A 138 -23.54 -9.84 -13.89
CA HIS A 138 -23.45 -8.53 -13.25
C HIS A 138 -23.88 -7.38 -14.17
N PHE A 139 -23.48 -7.40 -15.45
CA PHE A 139 -23.88 -6.38 -16.42
C PHE A 139 -25.35 -6.46 -16.84
N GLN A 140 -25.92 -7.66 -16.90
CA GLN A 140 -27.34 -7.85 -17.24
C GLN A 140 -28.26 -7.43 -16.08
N ASP A 141 -27.94 -7.87 -14.85
CA ASP A 141 -28.66 -7.51 -13.64
C ASP A 141 -27.75 -7.64 -12.41
N GLN A 142 -27.29 -6.50 -11.91
CA GLN A 142 -26.42 -6.41 -10.73
C GLN A 142 -27.04 -7.01 -9.46
N SER A 143 -28.37 -7.17 -9.39
CA SER A 143 -29.08 -7.69 -8.23
C SER A 143 -29.30 -9.20 -8.27
N TYR A 144 -28.99 -9.84 -9.41
CA TYR A 144 -29.37 -11.22 -9.66
C TYR A 144 -28.57 -12.21 -8.80
N LEU A 145 -27.25 -12.00 -8.71
CA LEU A 145 -26.35 -12.76 -7.86
C LEU A 145 -26.18 -12.10 -6.49
N ASP A 146 -26.23 -12.91 -5.44
CA ASP A 146 -25.94 -12.48 -4.08
C ASP A 146 -24.49 -11.96 -3.99
N GLU A 147 -24.28 -10.80 -3.37
CA GLU A 147 -22.94 -10.24 -3.19
C GLU A 147 -22.03 -11.18 -2.38
N ALA A 148 -22.60 -11.89 -1.40
CA ALA A 148 -21.89 -12.87 -0.60
C ALA A 148 -21.45 -14.06 -1.47
N PHE A 149 -22.30 -14.49 -2.40
CA PHE A 149 -21.98 -15.53 -3.38
C PHE A 149 -20.84 -15.08 -4.30
N HIS A 150 -20.93 -13.88 -4.89
CA HIS A 150 -19.86 -13.32 -5.73
C HIS A 150 -18.51 -13.27 -5.01
N LEU A 151 -18.50 -12.74 -3.79
CA LEU A 151 -17.30 -12.68 -2.96
C LEU A 151 -16.74 -14.08 -2.71
N SER A 152 -17.59 -15.08 -2.47
CA SER A 152 -17.14 -16.46 -2.24
C SER A 152 -16.41 -17.10 -3.42
N ILE A 153 -16.86 -16.82 -4.66
CA ILE A 153 -16.18 -17.30 -5.88
C ILE A 153 -14.84 -16.59 -6.04
N GLN A 154 -14.80 -15.25 -5.91
CA GLN A 154 -13.57 -14.47 -6.03
C GLN A 154 -12.51 -14.93 -5.04
N LEU A 155 -12.88 -15.10 -3.77
CA LEU A 155 -11.94 -15.51 -2.72
C LEU A 155 -11.39 -16.92 -2.97
N MET A 156 -12.23 -17.84 -3.46
CA MET A 156 -11.78 -19.18 -3.80
C MET A 156 -10.86 -19.18 -5.03
N TYR A 157 -11.15 -18.40 -6.07
CA TYR A 157 -10.25 -18.24 -7.22
C TYR A 157 -8.90 -17.64 -6.83
N GLU A 158 -8.88 -16.60 -5.98
CA GLU A 158 -7.64 -16.03 -5.47
C GLU A 158 -6.85 -17.04 -4.64
N TYR A 159 -7.52 -17.80 -3.77
CA TYR A 159 -6.89 -18.82 -2.94
C TYR A 159 -6.31 -19.98 -3.77
N LEU A 160 -7.05 -20.42 -4.79
CA LEU A 160 -6.61 -21.42 -5.75
C LEU A 160 -5.39 -20.94 -6.56
N ALA A 161 -5.38 -19.66 -6.98
CA ALA A 161 -4.22 -19.08 -7.64
C ALA A 161 -2.95 -19.17 -6.78
N ARG A 162 -3.08 -18.94 -5.45
CA ARG A 162 -1.94 -19.11 -4.51
C ARG A 162 -1.50 -20.56 -4.39
N ALA A 163 -2.44 -21.51 -4.42
CA ALA A 163 -2.10 -22.93 -4.43
C ALA A 163 -1.31 -23.31 -5.70
N VAL A 164 -1.75 -22.84 -6.87
CA VAL A 164 -1.01 -23.05 -8.15
C VAL A 164 0.38 -22.42 -8.09
N THR A 165 0.54 -21.22 -7.52
CA THR A 165 1.86 -20.60 -7.31
C THR A 165 2.78 -21.48 -6.48
N LEU A 166 2.31 -22.08 -5.37
CA LEU A 166 3.14 -23.00 -4.57
C LEU A 166 3.52 -24.27 -5.31
N VAL A 167 2.58 -24.82 -6.10
CA VAL A 167 2.87 -25.97 -6.97
C VAL A 167 3.98 -25.60 -7.97
N GLY A 168 3.90 -24.41 -8.57
CA GLY A 168 4.91 -23.87 -9.46
C GLY A 168 6.28 -23.69 -8.79
N GLU A 169 6.33 -23.06 -7.62
CA GLU A 169 7.58 -22.85 -6.87
C GLU A 169 8.26 -24.19 -6.52
N LYS A 170 7.50 -25.21 -6.11
CA LYS A 170 8.03 -26.56 -5.86
C LYS A 170 8.56 -27.24 -7.13
N ALA A 171 7.93 -26.99 -8.27
CA ALA A 171 8.32 -27.57 -9.55
C ALA A 171 9.60 -26.92 -10.12
N ILE A 172 9.88 -25.65 -9.80
CA ILE A 172 11.14 -24.97 -10.17
C ILE A 172 12.35 -25.75 -9.65
N PHE A 173 12.31 -26.25 -8.41
CA PHE A 173 13.37 -27.09 -7.84
C PHE A 173 13.57 -28.42 -8.58
N GLN A 174 12.62 -28.80 -9.44
CA GLN A 174 12.67 -29.99 -10.29
C GLN A 174 13.01 -29.64 -11.76
N GLY A 175 13.35 -28.39 -12.05
CA GLY A 175 13.70 -27.92 -13.40
C GLY A 175 12.49 -27.64 -14.29
N LEU A 176 11.29 -27.50 -13.70
CA LEU A 176 10.04 -27.30 -14.42
C LEU A 176 9.56 -25.87 -14.25
N ASN A 177 9.06 -25.26 -15.33
CA ASN A 177 8.45 -23.94 -15.31
C ASN A 177 6.94 -24.09 -15.48
N ILE A 178 6.20 -24.03 -14.38
CA ILE A 178 4.74 -24.05 -14.40
C ILE A 178 4.27 -22.59 -14.44
N PRO A 179 3.43 -22.20 -15.43
CA PRO A 179 2.90 -20.84 -15.48
C PRO A 179 2.02 -20.56 -14.25
N PRO A 180 2.03 -19.33 -13.70
CA PRO A 180 1.07 -18.97 -12.66
C PRO A 180 -0.35 -18.97 -13.22
N LEU A 181 -1.34 -19.27 -12.37
CA LEU A 181 -2.75 -19.14 -12.74
C LEU A 181 -3.06 -17.68 -13.10
N ARG A 182 -3.83 -17.48 -14.17
CA ARG A 182 -4.23 -16.12 -14.57
C ARG A 182 -5.02 -15.44 -13.45
N SER A 183 -4.59 -14.24 -13.08
CA SER A 183 -5.28 -13.42 -12.08
C SER A 183 -6.57 -12.85 -12.65
N VAL A 184 -7.70 -13.18 -12.03
CA VAL A 184 -9.03 -12.65 -12.36
C VAL A 184 -9.60 -11.84 -11.20
N LYS A 185 -10.33 -10.78 -11.54
CA LYS A 185 -11.08 -9.95 -10.59
C LYS A 185 -12.51 -9.83 -11.09
N LEU A 186 -13.42 -10.56 -10.46
CA LEU A 186 -14.84 -10.50 -10.75
C LEU A 186 -15.38 -9.10 -10.46
N ILE A 187 -16.14 -8.52 -11.39
CA ILE A 187 -16.70 -7.18 -11.24
C ILE A 187 -17.65 -7.14 -10.05
N GLY A 188 -17.45 -6.16 -9.17
CA GLY A 188 -18.27 -5.96 -7.97
C GLY A 188 -18.02 -6.95 -6.82
N SER A 189 -17.06 -7.87 -6.94
CA SER A 189 -16.74 -8.85 -5.87
C SER A 189 -16.26 -8.20 -4.57
N ASP A 190 -15.64 -7.03 -4.64
CA ASP A 190 -15.16 -6.26 -3.49
C ASP A 190 -16.21 -5.26 -2.94
N ARG A 191 -17.36 -5.10 -3.61
CA ARG A 191 -18.39 -4.11 -3.25
C ARG A 191 -18.94 -4.30 -1.84
N LEU A 192 -19.25 -5.54 -1.48
CA LEU A 192 -19.77 -5.92 -0.17
C LEU A 192 -18.80 -5.51 0.95
N VAL A 193 -17.54 -5.88 0.79
CA VAL A 193 -16.48 -5.60 1.77
C VAL A 193 -16.20 -4.10 1.85
N ALA A 194 -16.13 -3.42 0.70
CA ALA A 194 -15.94 -1.98 0.65
C ALA A 194 -17.08 -1.21 1.34
N ASN A 195 -18.34 -1.63 1.13
CA ASN A 195 -19.50 -1.04 1.79
C ASN A 195 -19.47 -1.29 3.30
N TYR A 196 -19.12 -2.51 3.73
CA TYR A 196 -18.95 -2.83 5.15
C TYR A 196 -17.88 -1.92 5.78
N MET A 197 -16.70 -1.79 5.15
CA MET A 197 -15.62 -0.94 5.67
C MET A 197 -16.08 0.51 5.82
N LYS A 198 -16.78 1.06 4.81
CA LYS A 198 -17.33 2.43 4.90
C LYS A 198 -18.33 2.57 6.04
N HIS A 199 -19.21 1.59 6.24
CA HIS A 199 -20.16 1.56 7.35
C HIS A 199 -19.46 1.45 8.72
N ASP A 200 -18.35 0.70 8.81
CA ASP A 200 -17.51 0.57 10.00
C ASP A 200 -16.62 1.80 10.25
N GLY A 201 -16.76 2.87 9.46
CA GLY A 201 -16.09 4.15 9.66
C GLY A 201 -14.78 4.33 8.91
N TRP A 202 -14.47 3.47 7.94
CA TRP A 202 -13.31 3.69 7.06
C TRP A 202 -13.56 4.85 6.09
N CYS A 203 -12.52 5.66 5.89
CA CYS A 203 -12.51 6.70 4.85
C CYS A 203 -12.70 6.09 3.46
N GLU A 204 -13.54 6.70 2.62
CA GLU A 204 -13.73 6.25 1.23
C GLU A 204 -12.40 6.23 0.44
N SER A 205 -11.52 7.20 0.65
CA SER A 205 -10.18 7.21 0.04
C SER A 205 -9.28 6.08 0.53
N ASN A 206 -9.46 5.61 1.77
CA ASN A 206 -8.71 4.45 2.27
C ASN A 206 -9.24 3.18 1.61
N VAL A 207 -10.56 2.99 1.59
CA VAL A 207 -11.18 1.82 0.95
C VAL A 207 -10.78 1.73 -0.52
N HIS A 208 -10.88 2.82 -1.26
CA HIS A 208 -10.54 2.84 -2.68
C HIS A 208 -9.05 2.58 -2.94
N MET A 209 -8.15 3.13 -2.11
CA MET A 209 -6.73 2.78 -2.16
C MET A 209 -6.53 1.27 -1.96
N LEU A 210 -7.17 0.69 -0.94
CA LEU A 210 -7.01 -0.74 -0.67
C LEU A 210 -7.54 -1.60 -1.82
N GLN A 211 -8.66 -1.23 -2.44
CA GLN A 211 -9.20 -1.94 -3.62
C GLN A 211 -8.27 -1.94 -4.84
N GLU A 212 -7.44 -0.90 -4.98
CA GLU A 212 -6.47 -0.74 -6.06
C GLU A 212 -5.12 -1.41 -5.77
N LEU A 213 -4.71 -1.45 -4.49
CA LEU A 213 -3.40 -1.98 -4.08
C LEU A 213 -3.44 -3.46 -3.68
N PHE A 214 -4.58 -3.96 -3.24
CA PHE A 214 -4.71 -5.28 -2.64
C PHE A 214 -5.62 -6.22 -3.41
N SER A 215 -5.41 -7.52 -3.20
CA SER A 215 -6.36 -8.56 -3.59
C SER A 215 -7.65 -8.47 -2.77
N THR A 216 -8.71 -9.14 -3.22
CA THR A 216 -9.99 -9.19 -2.49
C THR A 216 -9.81 -9.87 -1.14
N THR A 217 -8.97 -10.91 -1.08
CA THR A 217 -8.61 -11.62 0.15
C THR A 217 -7.95 -10.70 1.18
N GLU A 218 -7.00 -9.87 0.74
CA GLU A 218 -6.34 -8.88 1.60
C GLU A 218 -7.29 -7.76 2.03
N LEU A 219 -8.20 -7.31 1.14
CA LEU A 219 -9.23 -6.34 1.49
C LEU A 219 -10.18 -6.88 2.56
N VAL A 220 -10.59 -8.15 2.44
CA VAL A 220 -11.37 -8.86 3.45
C VAL A 220 -10.62 -8.93 4.77
N PHE A 221 -9.33 -9.29 4.76
CA PHE A 221 -8.51 -9.28 5.96
C PHE A 221 -8.43 -7.88 6.59
N ALA A 222 -8.15 -6.86 5.78
CA ALA A 222 -8.07 -5.47 6.21
C ALA A 222 -9.39 -4.98 6.83
N SER A 223 -10.54 -5.45 6.34
CA SER A 223 -11.86 -5.12 6.89
C SER A 223 -12.08 -5.62 8.33
N SER A 224 -11.29 -6.60 8.80
CA SER A 224 -11.29 -7.03 10.20
C SER A 224 -10.47 -6.13 11.13
N LEU A 225 -9.62 -5.25 10.58
CA LEU A 225 -8.82 -4.30 11.36
C LEU A 225 -9.66 -3.10 11.78
N ASN A 226 -9.29 -2.44 12.87
CA ASN A 226 -9.88 -1.16 13.26
C ASN A 226 -9.57 -0.07 12.21
N PRO A 227 -10.52 0.81 11.86
CA PRO A 227 -10.26 1.89 10.91
C PRO A 227 -9.11 2.78 11.40
N PRO A 228 -8.09 3.04 10.55
CA PRO A 228 -7.00 3.94 10.90
C PRO A 228 -7.54 5.35 11.14
N GLY A 229 -7.12 5.98 12.25
CA GLY A 229 -7.53 7.33 12.57
C GLY A 229 -9.01 7.47 12.95
N ARG A 230 -9.63 6.46 13.58
CA ARG A 230 -11.03 6.49 14.06
C ARG A 230 -11.39 7.75 14.87
N ASN A 231 -10.41 8.31 15.59
CA ASN A 231 -10.57 9.52 16.40
C ASN A 231 -10.34 10.84 15.61
N LYS A 232 -10.04 10.75 14.31
CA LYS A 232 -9.90 11.90 13.42
C LYS A 232 -11.24 12.19 12.76
N GLN A 233 -11.54 13.47 12.61
CA GLN A 233 -12.71 13.90 11.85
C GLN A 233 -12.40 13.75 10.36
N HIS A 234 -12.94 12.71 9.73
CA HIS A 234 -12.97 12.61 8.29
C HIS A 234 -13.89 13.71 7.75
N SER A 235 -13.34 14.60 6.91
CA SER A 235 -14.15 15.66 6.29
C SER A 235 -15.24 15.04 5.41
N LYS A 236 -16.42 15.68 5.34
CA LYS A 236 -17.45 15.39 4.31
C LYS A 236 -16.89 15.52 2.89
N ASP A 237 -15.78 16.25 2.72
CA ASP A 237 -15.10 16.44 1.45
C ASP A 237 -14.13 15.30 1.08
N CYS A 238 -13.93 14.30 1.96
CA CYS A 238 -13.17 13.12 1.59
C CYS A 238 -13.89 12.41 0.45
N ASN A 239 -13.14 12.00 -0.56
CA ASN A 239 -13.65 11.29 -1.73
C ASN A 239 -12.73 10.11 -2.07
N ARG A 240 -13.04 9.36 -3.12
CA ARG A 240 -12.28 8.17 -3.55
C ARG A 240 -10.78 8.42 -3.75
N HIS A 241 -10.36 9.64 -4.10
CA HIS A 241 -8.96 9.94 -4.39
C HIS A 241 -8.25 10.70 -3.26
N LYS A 242 -8.99 11.36 -2.37
CA LYS A 242 -8.40 12.26 -1.38
C LYS A 242 -8.98 12.09 0.02
N CYS A 243 -8.09 11.82 0.97
CA CYS A 243 -8.39 11.86 2.40
C CYS A 243 -7.95 13.21 2.98
N HIS A 244 -8.84 13.88 3.71
CA HIS A 244 -8.56 15.18 4.35
C HIS A 244 -8.33 15.09 5.86
N ALA A 245 -8.47 13.91 6.48
CA ALA A 245 -8.41 13.72 7.93
C ALA A 245 -7.03 14.01 8.56
N TYR A 246 -5.97 13.94 7.77
CA TYR A 246 -4.58 14.10 8.22
C TYR A 246 -3.96 15.43 7.81
N ARG A 247 -4.76 16.36 7.25
CA ARG A 247 -4.32 17.73 6.97
C ARG A 247 -4.22 18.51 8.27
N ILE A 248 -3.13 19.23 8.43
CA ILE A 248 -2.94 20.15 9.54
C ILE A 248 -3.69 21.42 9.18
N LYS A 249 -4.61 21.85 10.05
CA LYS A 249 -5.29 23.14 9.91
C LYS A 249 -4.55 24.18 10.74
N ASN A 250 -3.95 25.16 10.08
CA ASN A 250 -3.23 26.26 10.72
C ASN A 250 -4.11 26.94 11.79
N GLY A 251 -3.54 27.18 12.97
CA GLY A 251 -4.23 27.78 14.12
C GLY A 251 -5.07 26.83 14.99
N THR A 252 -5.25 25.56 14.61
CA THR A 252 -5.99 24.56 15.43
C THR A 252 -5.15 23.37 15.86
N TYR A 253 -3.88 23.35 15.46
CA TYR A 253 -2.96 22.27 15.79
C TYR A 253 -2.45 22.41 17.22
N THR A 254 -2.44 21.30 17.96
CA THR A 254 -1.89 21.25 19.32
C THR A 254 -0.91 20.09 19.44
N THR A 255 0.30 20.40 19.90
CA THR A 255 1.28 19.39 20.33
C THR A 255 0.70 18.58 21.50
N LYS A 256 0.88 17.26 21.50
CA LYS A 256 0.27 16.33 22.44
C LYS A 256 1.31 15.63 23.31
N HIS A 257 0.93 15.43 24.56
CA HIS A 257 1.62 14.53 25.46
C HIS A 257 1.39 13.06 25.08
N VAL A 258 2.17 12.15 25.68
CA VAL A 258 1.99 10.71 25.51
C VAL A 258 0.64 10.26 26.07
N SER A 259 0.24 10.81 27.22
CA SER A 259 -1.05 10.58 27.86
C SER A 259 -1.83 11.90 27.97
N PRO A 260 -3.16 11.91 27.76
CA PRO A 260 -3.97 13.14 27.82
C PRO A 260 -3.93 13.89 29.17
N ASP A 261 -3.66 13.15 30.24
CA ASP A 261 -3.59 13.57 31.64
C ASP A 261 -2.19 14.05 32.07
N CYS A 262 -1.18 13.95 31.18
CA CYS A 262 0.16 14.45 31.45
C CYS A 262 0.26 15.96 31.20
N THR A 263 0.84 16.69 32.17
CA THR A 263 1.06 18.14 32.10
C THR A 263 2.53 18.51 32.27
N CYS A 264 3.45 17.64 31.83
CA CYS A 264 4.89 17.90 31.96
C CYS A 264 5.31 19.16 31.19
N GLU A 265 6.46 19.74 31.53
CA GLU A 265 6.98 20.87 30.76
C GLU A 265 7.51 20.43 29.38
N PHE A 266 7.84 21.43 28.54
CA PHE A 266 8.41 21.22 27.22
C PHE A 266 9.94 21.20 27.25
N VAL A 267 10.52 20.37 26.39
CA VAL A 267 11.95 20.32 26.07
C VAL A 267 12.18 21.07 24.78
N TYR A 268 12.97 22.14 24.83
CA TYR A 268 13.25 23.05 23.72
C TYR A 268 14.57 22.70 23.03
N ALA A 269 14.64 22.98 21.72
CA ALA A 269 15.88 23.06 20.96
C ALA A 269 16.23 24.53 20.71
N CYS A 270 17.51 24.86 20.88
CA CYS A 270 18.00 26.23 20.75
C CYS A 270 18.19 26.61 19.28
N GLN A 271 17.40 27.56 18.79
CA GLN A 271 17.43 27.99 17.38
C GLN A 271 18.80 28.50 16.92
N ASP A 272 19.54 29.20 17.79
CA ASP A 272 20.89 29.68 17.46
C ASP A 272 21.83 28.51 17.17
N ILE A 273 21.77 27.43 17.95
CA ILE A 273 22.59 26.24 17.74
C ILE A 273 22.17 25.52 16.44
N LEU A 274 20.86 25.41 16.18
CA LEU A 274 20.35 24.83 14.92
C LEU A 274 20.89 25.59 13.71
N ARG A 275 20.82 26.93 13.75
CA ARG A 275 21.34 27.81 12.70
C ARG A 275 22.85 27.65 12.54
N THR A 276 23.61 27.65 13.64
CA THR A 276 25.07 27.46 13.57
C THR A 276 25.45 26.11 12.97
N SER A 277 24.73 25.03 13.28
CA SER A 277 24.99 23.71 12.70
C SER A 277 24.69 23.67 11.20
N LEU A 278 23.55 24.22 10.77
CA LEU A 278 23.08 24.15 9.39
C LEU A 278 23.80 25.13 8.45
N CYS A 279 23.99 26.37 8.91
CA CYS A 279 24.61 27.44 8.11
C CYS A 279 26.11 27.60 8.38
N GLY A 280 26.70 26.76 9.23
CA GLY A 280 28.14 26.74 9.49
C GLY A 280 28.93 26.24 8.27
N GLU A 281 30.25 26.43 8.33
CA GLU A 281 31.18 25.93 7.30
C GLU A 281 32.11 24.86 7.91
N PRO A 282 31.99 23.58 7.52
CA PRO A 282 30.98 23.02 6.61
C PRO A 282 29.60 22.85 7.27
N PRO A 283 28.51 22.82 6.48
CA PRO A 283 27.16 22.60 6.99
C PRO A 283 27.03 21.18 7.56
N SER A 284 26.25 21.05 8.65
CA SER A 284 26.06 19.80 9.38
C SER A 284 24.62 19.64 9.84
N ILE A 285 24.19 18.38 10.01
CA ILE A 285 22.83 18.08 10.48
C ILE A 285 22.80 18.21 12.01
N PRO A 286 21.91 19.05 12.59
CA PRO A 286 21.74 19.11 14.04
C PRO A 286 21.05 17.84 14.54
N ILE A 287 21.64 17.19 15.54
CA ILE A 287 21.11 15.96 16.16
C ILE A 287 21.01 16.17 17.68
N ILE A 288 20.06 15.48 18.31
CA ILE A 288 19.85 15.52 19.75
C ILE A 288 20.74 14.49 20.42
N ALA A 289 21.56 14.93 21.38
CA ALA A 289 22.41 14.04 22.16
C ALA A 289 21.56 13.11 23.03
N PRO A 290 22.01 11.86 23.27
CA PRO A 290 21.32 10.94 24.17
C PRO A 290 21.66 11.25 25.63
N SER A 291 21.31 12.46 26.07
CA SER A 291 21.51 12.95 27.43
C SER A 291 20.23 13.62 27.93
N ASP A 292 20.07 13.69 29.24
CA ASP A 292 18.94 14.39 29.84
C ASP A 292 18.91 15.87 29.44
N PRO A 293 17.71 16.46 29.25
CA PRO A 293 17.59 17.88 28.97
C PRO A 293 18.04 18.70 30.19
N VAL A 294 18.67 19.84 29.93
CA VAL A 294 19.26 20.70 30.96
C VAL A 294 18.45 21.98 31.10
N ARG A 295 18.15 22.38 32.34
CA ARG A 295 17.49 23.66 32.60
C ARG A 295 18.48 24.81 32.41
N LYS A 296 18.11 25.77 31.57
CA LYS A 296 18.91 26.99 31.32
C LYS A 296 18.46 28.15 32.24
N PRO A 297 19.25 29.24 32.34
CA PRO A 297 18.92 30.39 33.20
C PRO A 297 17.59 31.07 32.92
N ASP A 298 17.04 30.91 31.71
CA ASP A 298 15.69 31.39 31.34
C ASP A 298 14.55 30.53 31.94
N GLY A 299 14.90 29.50 32.71
CA GLY A 299 13.97 28.62 33.38
C GLY A 299 13.40 27.51 32.50
N ARG A 300 13.79 27.37 31.24
CA ARG A 300 13.28 26.32 30.33
C ARG A 300 14.21 25.11 30.27
N LEU A 301 13.66 23.93 30.00
CA LEU A 301 14.43 22.72 29.71
C LEU A 301 14.89 22.70 28.24
N TYR A 302 16.16 22.45 28.01
CA TYR A 302 16.74 22.36 26.67
C TYR A 302 17.37 21.00 26.40
N ALA A 303 17.08 20.46 25.22
CA ALA A 303 17.82 19.34 24.67
C ALA A 303 19.25 19.77 24.34
N ASN A 304 20.20 18.87 24.55
CA ASN A 304 21.58 19.06 24.09
C ASN A 304 21.66 18.76 22.60
N ILE A 305 22.14 19.71 21.80
CA ILE A 305 22.24 19.61 20.35
C ILE A 305 23.70 19.42 19.97
N LEU A 306 23.97 18.44 19.13
CA LEU A 306 25.27 18.16 18.54
C LEU A 306 25.20 18.40 17.04
N SER A 307 26.33 18.73 16.42
CA SER A 307 26.48 18.56 14.98
C SER A 307 26.76 17.10 14.65
N SER A 308 26.13 16.59 13.59
CA SER A 308 26.41 15.27 13.03
C SER A 308 27.87 15.13 12.59
N GLY A 309 28.57 16.25 12.33
CA GLY A 309 29.95 16.26 11.85
C GLY A 309 30.05 16.08 10.34
N THR A 310 31.29 16.06 9.82
CA THR A 310 31.59 15.75 8.42
C THR A 310 31.71 14.25 8.22
N ARG A 311 31.62 13.78 6.96
CA ARG A 311 31.66 12.33 6.61
C ARG A 311 32.81 11.54 7.23
N SER A 312 33.95 12.16 7.55
CA SER A 312 35.10 11.49 8.16
C SER A 312 34.99 11.26 9.68
N ASN A 313 34.10 11.98 10.38
CA ASN A 313 33.87 11.88 11.84
C ASN A 313 32.37 11.97 12.18
N ALA A 314 31.53 11.39 11.32
CA ALA A 314 30.08 11.52 11.45
C ALA A 314 29.57 10.77 12.68
N LYS A 315 28.78 11.45 13.51
CA LYS A 315 28.08 10.85 14.66
C LYS A 315 26.87 10.07 14.17
N GLU A 316 26.72 8.84 14.63
CA GLU A 316 25.56 8.03 14.35
C GLU A 316 24.32 8.57 15.07
N TYR A 317 23.19 8.53 14.37
CA TYR A 317 21.90 8.91 14.92
C TYR A 317 20.75 8.15 14.25
N ILE A 318 19.63 8.07 14.96
CA ILE A 318 18.37 7.53 14.45
C ILE A 318 17.45 8.70 14.09
N ALA A 319 16.95 8.76 12.86
CA ALA A 319 15.94 9.75 12.50
C ALA A 319 14.53 9.25 12.86
N ILE A 320 13.70 10.14 13.39
CA ILE A 320 12.32 9.86 13.72
C ILE A 320 11.44 10.33 12.57
N SER A 321 10.68 9.39 12.02
CA SER A 321 9.63 9.67 11.03
C SER A 321 8.28 9.64 11.71
N HIS A 322 7.44 10.65 11.51
CA HIS A 322 6.17 10.74 12.24
C HIS A 322 5.08 11.49 11.49
N VAL A 323 3.84 11.20 11.87
CA VAL A 323 2.67 11.92 11.38
C VAL A 323 2.44 13.14 12.28
N TRP A 324 2.88 14.35 11.86
CA TRP A 324 2.64 15.59 12.63
C TRP A 324 1.21 15.73 13.17
N SER A 325 0.16 15.41 12.38
CA SER A 325 -1.22 15.54 12.84
C SER A 325 -1.53 14.74 14.11
N ASP A 326 -0.69 13.77 14.47
CA ASP A 326 -0.82 12.95 15.68
C ASP A 326 -0.28 13.64 16.94
N GLY A 327 0.30 14.82 16.80
CA GLY A 327 0.60 15.72 17.91
C GLY A 327 2.07 15.79 18.31
N LEU A 328 2.99 15.24 17.51
CA LEU A 328 4.43 15.30 17.82
C LEU A 328 5.15 16.48 17.13
N GLY A 329 4.46 17.24 16.29
CA GLY A 329 4.91 18.51 15.71
C GLY A 329 4.69 19.71 16.64
N ASN A 330 5.22 20.88 16.24
CA ASN A 330 5.00 22.16 16.92
C ASN A 330 5.27 23.32 15.95
N ASN A 331 4.25 24.15 15.69
CA ASN A 331 4.34 25.24 14.71
C ASN A 331 4.98 26.51 15.29
N ASP A 332 4.98 26.66 16.62
CA ASP A 332 5.34 27.92 17.27
C ASP A 332 6.76 27.88 17.83
N HIS A 333 7.21 26.70 18.26
CA HIS A 333 8.50 26.54 18.92
C HIS A 333 9.16 25.22 18.50
N ASN A 334 10.49 25.20 18.45
CA ASN A 334 11.24 23.95 18.37
C ASN A 334 11.22 23.23 19.71
N ALA A 335 10.09 22.61 20.08
CA ALA A 335 9.91 21.98 21.37
C ALA A 335 8.87 20.86 21.37
N ILE A 336 9.09 19.84 22.21
CA ILE A 336 8.14 18.75 22.46
C ILE A 336 7.96 18.53 23.96
N PRO A 337 6.84 17.95 24.43
CA PRO A 337 6.67 17.58 25.84
C PRO A 337 7.76 16.62 26.34
N LEU A 338 8.21 16.78 27.58
CA LEU A 338 9.21 15.91 28.22
C LEU A 338 8.84 14.42 28.17
N CYS A 339 7.56 14.08 28.31
CA CYS A 339 7.10 12.70 28.18
C CYS A 339 7.33 12.11 26.77
N GLN A 340 7.19 12.92 25.71
CA GLN A 340 7.46 12.50 24.34
C GLN A 340 8.96 12.37 24.10
N PHE A 341 9.75 13.32 24.62
CA PHE A 341 11.21 13.26 24.58
C PHE A 341 11.72 11.95 25.19
N ASN A 342 11.30 11.63 26.42
CA ASN A 342 11.71 10.40 27.12
C ASN A 342 11.23 9.14 26.39
N ARG A 343 10.03 9.17 25.80
CA ARG A 343 9.52 8.05 24.98
C ARG A 343 10.39 7.80 23.76
N ILE A 344 10.81 8.85 23.05
CA ILE A 344 11.68 8.76 21.87
C ILE A 344 13.05 8.24 22.28
N VAL A 345 13.68 8.80 23.31
CA VAL A 345 14.98 8.33 23.84
C VAL A 345 14.92 6.84 24.20
N SER A 346 13.85 6.41 24.87
CA SER A 346 13.66 5.01 25.23
C SER A 346 13.48 4.11 24.00
N ALA A 347 12.70 4.55 23.00
CA ALA A 347 12.46 3.78 21.78
C ALA A 347 13.72 3.66 20.90
N THR A 348 14.48 4.75 20.73
CA THR A 348 15.74 4.73 19.98
C THR A 348 16.79 3.88 20.68
N SER A 349 16.87 3.93 22.02
CA SER A 349 17.76 3.08 22.78
C SER A 349 17.45 1.59 22.62
N ARG A 350 16.18 1.19 22.72
CA ARG A 350 15.76 -0.19 22.47
C ARG A 350 16.09 -0.65 21.05
N LEU A 351 15.83 0.18 20.05
CA LEU A 351 16.18 -0.11 18.66
C LEU A 351 17.70 -0.23 18.44
N ASN A 352 18.50 0.40 19.30
CA ASN A 352 19.96 0.30 19.30
C ASN A 352 20.51 -0.74 20.29
N GLY A 353 19.76 -1.81 20.57
CA GLY A 353 20.22 -2.88 21.47
C GLY A 353 20.35 -2.45 22.93
N ASN A 354 19.46 -1.57 23.39
CA ASN A 354 19.45 -0.96 24.73
C ASN A 354 20.67 -0.09 25.03
N THR A 355 21.26 0.52 24.00
CA THR A 355 22.34 1.50 24.14
C THR A 355 21.86 2.88 23.73
N SER A 356 22.30 3.91 24.44
CA SER A 356 21.96 5.30 24.15
C SER A 356 22.52 5.75 22.80
N ILE A 357 21.69 6.35 21.94
CA ILE A 357 22.09 6.87 20.63
C ILE A 357 21.43 8.23 20.36
N SER A 358 22.15 9.12 19.68
CA SER A 358 21.61 10.41 19.24
C SER A 358 20.40 10.20 18.33
N PHE A 359 19.50 11.17 18.27
CA PHE A 359 18.36 11.10 17.36
C PHE A 359 18.10 12.42 16.66
N TRP A 360 17.44 12.34 15.52
CA TRP A 360 16.97 13.50 14.77
C TRP A 360 15.44 13.48 14.74
N LEU A 361 14.82 14.61 15.07
CA LEU A 361 13.38 14.82 14.96
C LEU A 361 13.17 16.20 14.37
N ASP A 362 12.46 16.30 13.25
CA ASP A 362 12.17 17.57 12.57
C ASP A 362 11.70 18.68 13.53
N THR A 363 10.82 18.37 14.47
CA THR A 363 10.24 19.33 15.40
C THR A 363 11.29 20.00 16.28
N LEU A 364 12.39 19.29 16.61
CA LEU A 364 13.50 19.81 17.38
C LEU A 364 14.68 20.28 16.51
N CYS A 365 14.90 19.64 15.36
CA CYS A 365 16.10 19.83 14.54
C CYS A 365 15.88 20.74 13.32
N PHE A 366 14.63 21.04 12.95
CA PHE A 366 14.28 21.89 11.82
C PHE A 366 13.99 23.33 12.29
N PRO A 367 14.84 24.32 11.98
CA PRO A 367 14.63 25.70 12.43
C PRO A 367 13.38 26.33 11.83
N LEU A 368 12.61 27.03 12.65
CA LEU A 368 11.44 27.81 12.21
C LEU A 368 11.83 29.21 11.69
N ALA A 369 12.99 29.71 12.13
CA ALA A 369 13.57 30.99 11.76
C ALA A 369 15.08 30.97 12.11
N PRO A 370 15.89 31.91 11.58
CA PRO A 370 15.59 32.81 10.47
C PRO A 370 15.49 32.09 9.10
N LYS A 371 15.11 32.84 8.05
CA LYS A 371 14.79 32.30 6.71
C LYS A 371 15.96 31.52 6.08
N ASP A 372 17.19 31.98 6.30
CA ASP A 372 18.42 31.32 5.85
C ASP A 372 18.57 29.91 6.46
N ALA A 373 18.33 29.78 7.77
CA ALA A 373 18.38 28.50 8.46
C ALA A 373 17.25 27.57 8.00
N TYR A 374 16.04 28.11 7.81
CA TYR A 374 14.88 27.37 7.28
C TYR A 374 15.15 26.81 5.88
N ASP A 375 15.66 27.65 4.97
CA ASP A 375 15.95 27.25 3.59
C ASP A 375 17.09 26.23 3.56
N GLN A 376 18.13 26.42 4.38
CA GLN A 376 19.21 25.44 4.49
C GLN A 376 18.72 24.10 5.06
N ALA A 377 17.80 24.12 6.02
CA ALA A 377 17.18 22.90 6.53
C ALA A 377 16.38 22.18 5.44
N LEU A 378 15.60 22.89 4.62
CA LEU A 378 14.90 22.34 3.46
C LEU A 378 15.87 21.65 2.48
N ILE A 379 17.01 22.29 2.18
CA ILE A 379 18.06 21.74 1.31
C ILE A 379 18.62 20.45 1.91
N CYS A 380 18.86 20.42 3.23
CA CYS A 380 19.42 19.28 3.95
C CYS A 380 18.37 18.21 4.34
N MET A 381 17.09 18.36 3.99
CA MET A 381 16.03 17.43 4.41
C MET A 381 16.29 16.00 3.94
N ARG A 382 16.67 15.82 2.68
CA ARG A 382 17.00 14.50 2.14
C ARG A 382 18.16 13.87 2.94
N GLN A 383 19.23 14.64 3.12
CA GLN A 383 20.43 14.20 3.82
C GLN A 383 20.14 13.77 5.27
N SER A 384 19.20 14.45 5.94
CA SER A 384 18.84 14.16 7.34
C SER A 384 18.34 12.72 7.54
N TYR A 385 17.71 12.10 6.54
CA TYR A 385 17.27 10.70 6.59
C TYR A 385 18.26 9.75 5.90
N GLU A 386 18.92 10.19 4.83
CA GLU A 386 19.93 9.41 4.09
C GLU A 386 21.18 9.13 4.94
N ASP A 387 21.62 10.08 5.76
CA ASP A 387 22.79 9.93 6.64
C ASP A 387 22.47 9.11 7.92
N ALA A 388 21.21 9.04 8.34
CA ALA A 388 20.80 8.29 9.53
C ALA A 388 21.18 6.80 9.41
N VAL A 389 21.51 6.17 10.54
CA VAL A 389 21.79 4.72 10.55
C VAL A 389 20.50 3.90 10.52
N LYS A 390 19.42 4.46 11.07
CA LYS A 390 18.07 3.88 11.10
C LYS A 390 17.04 5.01 11.07
N VAL A 391 15.86 4.72 10.51
CA VAL A 391 14.67 5.55 10.64
C VAL A 391 13.63 4.79 11.45
N LEU A 392 13.10 5.43 12.50
CA LEU A 392 12.07 4.87 13.36
C LEU A 392 10.75 5.62 13.16
N VAL A 393 9.72 4.90 12.72
CA VAL A 393 8.40 5.42 12.40
C VAL A 393 7.50 5.42 13.63
N PHE A 394 6.93 6.58 13.94
CA PHE A 394 5.88 6.79 14.93
C PHE A 394 4.57 7.15 14.24
N ASP A 395 3.59 6.26 14.35
CA ASP A 395 2.24 6.46 13.83
C ASP A 395 1.23 6.13 14.94
N ALA A 396 0.30 7.03 15.26
CA ALA A 396 -0.62 6.82 16.38
C ALA A 396 -1.44 5.54 16.25
N TYR A 397 -1.82 5.14 15.03
CA TYR A 397 -2.57 3.91 14.79
C TYR A 397 -1.75 2.67 15.13
N LEU A 398 -0.44 2.65 14.83
CA LEU A 398 0.43 1.53 15.17
C LEU A 398 0.74 1.47 16.69
N LEU A 399 0.89 2.64 17.31
CA LEU A 399 1.19 2.77 18.75
C LEU A 399 0.01 2.37 19.66
N GLU A 400 -1.18 2.13 19.10
CA GLU A 400 -2.36 1.59 19.77
C GLU A 400 -2.37 0.05 19.87
N HIS A 401 -1.37 -0.63 19.29
CA HIS A 401 -1.35 -2.09 19.20
C HIS A 401 -0.06 -2.70 19.73
N ASP A 402 -0.19 -3.87 20.35
CA ASP A 402 0.94 -4.66 20.87
C ASP A 402 1.38 -5.64 19.78
N ALA A 403 2.59 -5.45 19.22
CA ALA A 403 3.16 -6.31 18.19
C ALA A 403 3.22 -7.77 18.64
N SER A 404 3.50 -8.01 19.93
CA SER A 404 3.56 -9.36 20.52
C SER A 404 2.28 -10.18 20.44
N ARG A 405 1.12 -9.55 20.16
CA ARG A 405 -0.19 -10.22 20.06
C ARG A 405 -0.64 -10.50 18.64
N MET A 406 0.14 -10.08 17.64
CA MET A 406 -0.25 -10.09 16.23
C MET A 406 0.62 -11.04 15.42
N SER A 407 0.06 -11.58 14.33
CA SER A 407 0.88 -12.27 13.34
C SER A 407 1.63 -11.27 12.45
N GLU A 408 2.68 -11.71 11.76
CA GLU A 408 3.41 -10.87 10.79
C GLU A 408 2.49 -10.29 9.71
N GLU A 409 1.50 -11.06 9.24
CA GLU A 409 0.51 -10.60 8.26
C GLU A 409 -0.36 -9.48 8.81
N GLU A 410 -0.79 -9.59 10.07
CA GLU A 410 -1.59 -8.53 10.70
C GLU A 410 -0.76 -7.25 10.88
N MET A 411 0.48 -7.38 11.36
CA MET A 411 1.38 -6.24 11.52
C MET A 411 1.66 -5.55 10.17
N ALA A 412 1.94 -6.33 9.11
CA ALA A 412 2.16 -5.78 7.78
C ALA A 412 0.92 -5.09 7.20
N MET A 413 -0.26 -5.68 7.36
CA MET A 413 -1.50 -5.05 6.89
C MET A 413 -1.80 -3.75 7.66
N ARG A 414 -1.54 -3.71 8.97
CA ARG A 414 -1.70 -2.48 9.77
C ARG A 414 -0.73 -1.40 9.33
N ILE A 415 0.51 -1.75 9.04
CA ILE A 415 1.50 -0.81 8.51
C ILE A 415 1.03 -0.28 7.16
N ALA A 416 0.57 -1.15 6.25
CA ALA A 416 0.04 -0.73 4.96
C ALA A 416 -1.17 0.22 5.07
N CYS A 417 -2.04 -0.02 6.06
CA CYS A 417 -3.20 0.84 6.35
C CYS A 417 -2.85 2.11 7.14
N ALA A 418 -1.64 2.24 7.68
CA ALA A 418 -1.28 3.31 8.60
C ALA A 418 -1.35 4.69 7.92
N PRO A 419 -1.83 5.73 8.64
CA PRO A 419 -1.84 7.11 8.17
C PRO A 419 -0.50 7.64 7.66
N TRP A 420 0.62 7.11 8.16
CA TRP A 420 1.96 7.35 7.64
C TRP A 420 2.08 7.12 6.13
N ASN A 421 1.39 6.12 5.57
CA ASN A 421 1.38 5.89 4.12
C ASN A 421 0.56 6.93 3.33
N ARG A 422 -0.13 7.86 4.00
CA ARG A 422 -1.01 8.87 3.39
C ARG A 422 -0.39 10.25 3.32
N ARG A 423 0.81 10.48 3.86
CA ARG A 423 1.45 11.80 3.87
C ARG A 423 2.58 11.91 2.85
N LEU A 424 2.72 13.08 2.26
CA LEU A 424 3.75 13.34 1.25
C LEU A 424 5.17 13.08 1.80
N TRP A 425 5.58 13.86 2.80
CA TRP A 425 6.94 13.83 3.35
C TRP A 425 7.39 12.47 3.85
N THR A 426 6.52 11.74 4.56
CA THR A 426 6.82 10.40 5.08
C THR A 426 7.29 9.39 4.01
N LEU A 427 6.98 9.60 2.72
CA LEU A 427 7.49 8.74 1.65
C LEU A 427 9.02 8.80 1.56
N GLN A 428 9.58 10.01 1.47
CA GLN A 428 11.05 10.16 1.39
C GLN A 428 11.71 9.66 2.67
N GLU A 429 11.08 9.87 3.82
CA GLU A 429 11.60 9.45 5.12
C GLU A 429 11.79 7.92 5.18
N GLY A 430 10.87 7.15 4.58
CA GLY A 430 10.98 5.69 4.50
C GLY A 430 11.82 5.16 3.35
N VAL A 431 11.85 5.86 2.21
CA VAL A 431 12.63 5.45 1.01
C VAL A 431 14.13 5.66 1.20
N LEU A 432 14.52 6.74 1.86
CA LEU A 432 15.93 7.09 2.11
C LEU A 432 16.55 6.27 3.26
N ALA A 433 15.70 5.64 4.07
CA ALA A 433 16.11 4.92 5.27
C ALA A 433 16.87 3.62 4.92
N LYS A 434 18.18 3.58 5.22
CA LYS A 434 19.02 2.36 5.17
C LYS A 434 18.45 1.19 5.98
N PHE A 435 17.67 1.52 7.00
CA PHE A 435 16.94 0.59 7.84
C PHE A 435 15.69 1.31 8.35
N LEU A 436 14.52 0.70 8.18
CA LEU A 436 13.24 1.30 8.54
C LEU A 436 12.50 0.41 9.55
N ALA A 437 12.32 0.93 10.76
CA ALA A 437 11.55 0.27 11.80
C ALA A 437 10.23 1.00 12.07
N PHE A 438 9.18 0.23 12.33
CA PHE A 438 7.87 0.75 12.73
C PHE A 438 7.65 0.49 14.21
N GLN A 439 7.46 1.55 15.01
CA GLN A 439 7.22 1.44 16.45
C GLN A 439 5.74 1.09 16.70
N PHE A 440 5.51 -0.04 17.35
CA PHE A 440 4.25 -0.44 18.00
C PHE A 440 4.29 -0.05 19.49
N ARG A 441 3.25 -0.38 20.27
CA ARG A 441 3.22 0.00 21.69
C ARG A 441 4.39 -0.61 22.49
N ASP A 442 4.65 -1.89 22.28
CA ASP A 442 5.55 -2.72 23.07
C ASP A 442 6.90 -2.99 22.37
N SER A 443 6.93 -3.05 21.04
CA SER A 443 8.12 -3.34 20.25
C SER A 443 8.18 -2.53 18.96
N TRP A 444 9.27 -2.67 18.22
CA TRP A 444 9.40 -2.23 16.83
C TRP A 444 9.45 -3.45 15.90
N VAL A 445 9.15 -3.23 14.62
CA VAL A 445 9.24 -4.27 13.57
C VAL A 445 9.92 -3.72 12.32
N ASP A 446 10.62 -4.58 11.60
CA ASP A 446 11.23 -4.30 10.30
C ASP A 446 10.65 -5.26 9.24
N LEU A 447 9.89 -4.73 8.28
CA LEU A 447 9.31 -5.54 7.22
C LEU A 447 10.36 -5.96 6.17
N THR A 448 11.49 -5.26 6.06
CA THR A 448 12.58 -5.61 5.14
C THR A 448 13.19 -6.94 5.59
N GLU A 449 13.43 -7.10 6.89
CA GLU A 449 13.87 -8.36 7.48
C GLU A 449 12.89 -9.51 7.18
N TRP A 450 11.58 -9.28 7.34
CA TRP A 450 10.55 -10.28 7.03
C TRP A 450 10.51 -10.65 5.55
N THR A 451 10.59 -9.65 4.68
CA THR A 451 10.61 -9.84 3.22
C THR A 451 11.84 -10.68 2.82
N ASN A 452 13.01 -10.36 3.38
CA ASN A 452 14.25 -11.09 3.10
C ASN A 452 14.24 -12.52 3.66
N ARG A 453 13.69 -12.72 4.86
CA ARG A 453 13.54 -14.05 5.48
C ARG A 453 12.60 -14.97 4.70
N ARG A 454 11.57 -14.41 4.05
CA ARG A 454 10.48 -15.19 3.46
C ARG A 454 10.86 -15.96 2.20
N GLY A 455 11.95 -15.64 1.50
CA GLY A 455 12.41 -16.40 0.32
C GLY A 455 11.27 -16.81 -0.63
N TYR A 456 11.31 -18.05 -1.15
CA TYR A 456 10.13 -18.71 -1.73
C TYR A 456 9.11 -19.02 -0.63
N SER A 457 7.84 -18.69 -0.83
CA SER A 457 6.82 -18.83 0.21
C SER A 457 6.52 -20.31 0.49
N THR A 458 6.49 -20.71 1.76
CA THR A 458 6.28 -22.12 2.13
C THR A 458 4.83 -22.47 2.46
N SER A 459 3.91 -21.50 2.48
CA SER A 459 2.49 -21.74 2.83
C SER A 459 1.51 -20.88 2.06
N LEU A 460 0.26 -21.36 1.96
CA LEU A 460 -0.87 -20.62 1.38
C LEU A 460 -1.13 -19.33 2.15
N ARG A 461 -1.00 -19.37 3.48
CA ARG A 461 -1.16 -18.21 4.35
C ARG A 461 -0.19 -17.10 4.00
N ALA A 462 1.10 -17.40 3.85
CA ALA A 462 2.09 -16.40 3.50
C ALA A 462 1.84 -15.79 2.10
N LEU A 463 1.42 -16.61 1.13
CA LEU A 463 1.11 -16.13 -0.23
C LEU A 463 -0.16 -15.29 -0.31
N MET A 464 -1.14 -15.45 0.58
CA MET A 464 -2.34 -14.58 0.58
C MET A 464 -1.98 -13.10 0.72
N PHE A 465 -0.89 -12.79 1.43
CA PHE A 465 -0.44 -11.42 1.70
C PHE A 465 0.71 -10.98 0.78
N SER A 466 1.02 -11.75 -0.28
CA SER A 466 2.14 -11.42 -1.17
C SER A 466 2.04 -10.02 -1.80
N PRO A 467 0.87 -9.47 -2.17
CA PRO A 467 0.79 -8.10 -2.67
C PRO A 467 1.20 -7.06 -1.63
N THR A 468 0.81 -7.24 -0.36
CA THR A 468 1.29 -6.41 0.77
C THR A 468 2.82 -6.41 0.86
N TRP A 469 3.43 -7.59 0.80
CA TRP A 469 4.88 -7.73 0.85
C TRP A 469 5.57 -7.15 -0.37
N LEU A 470 5.05 -7.41 -1.58
CA LEU A 470 5.58 -6.90 -2.83
C LEU A 470 5.44 -5.39 -2.95
N GLY A 471 4.36 -4.80 -2.46
CA GLY A 471 4.16 -3.36 -2.41
C GLY A 471 5.22 -2.69 -1.53
N TYR A 472 5.44 -3.24 -0.33
CA TYR A 472 6.52 -2.79 0.54
C TYR A 472 7.91 -3.01 -0.08
N ALA A 473 8.18 -4.21 -0.60
CA ALA A 473 9.44 -4.52 -1.27
C ALA A 473 9.70 -3.61 -2.47
N SER A 474 8.67 -3.26 -3.26
CA SER A 474 8.80 -2.33 -4.39
C SER A 474 9.12 -0.91 -3.95
N LEU A 475 8.62 -0.48 -2.79
CA LEU A 475 9.00 0.80 -2.18
C LEU A 475 10.45 0.77 -1.66
N ARG A 476 10.92 -0.41 -1.20
CA ARG A 476 12.25 -0.60 -0.61
C ARG A 476 13.35 -1.02 -1.58
N ALA A 477 13.02 -1.60 -2.74
CA ALA A 477 13.98 -2.05 -3.77
C ALA A 477 14.84 -0.92 -4.35
N LEU A 478 14.53 0.33 -4.01
CA LEU A 478 15.37 1.50 -4.23
C LEU A 478 16.65 1.51 -3.37
N GLU A 479 16.79 0.61 -2.40
CA GLU A 479 18.01 0.42 -1.60
C GLU A 479 19.12 -0.32 -2.35
N THR A 480 18.79 -1.15 -3.35
CA THR A 480 19.77 -2.00 -4.04
C THR A 480 20.44 -1.35 -5.25
N GLU A 481 19.87 -0.26 -5.78
CA GLU A 481 20.51 0.52 -6.83
C GLU A 481 21.40 1.60 -6.20
N THR A 482 22.61 1.77 -6.74
CA THR A 482 23.63 2.74 -6.29
C THR A 482 23.17 4.20 -6.31
N SER A 483 21.97 4.49 -6.80
CA SER A 483 21.26 5.74 -6.58
C SER A 483 19.91 5.46 -5.94
N GLN A 484 19.70 5.88 -4.68
CA GLN A 484 18.40 5.96 -4.01
C GLN A 484 17.47 7.01 -4.67
N LYS A 485 17.22 6.86 -5.98
CA LYS A 485 16.46 7.77 -6.83
C LYS A 485 15.35 6.98 -7.50
N MET A 486 14.13 7.46 -7.37
CA MET A 486 12.98 6.92 -8.09
C MET A 486 12.97 7.42 -9.52
N ASN A 487 12.59 6.56 -10.46
CA ASN A 487 12.07 7.06 -11.72
C ASN A 487 10.68 7.69 -11.52
N ILE A 488 10.27 8.53 -12.47
CA ILE A 488 9.04 9.31 -12.33
C ILE A 488 7.76 8.45 -12.28
N VAL A 489 7.76 7.24 -12.88
CA VAL A 489 6.63 6.30 -12.81
C VAL A 489 6.51 5.70 -11.41
N GLN A 490 7.63 5.30 -10.81
CA GLN A 490 7.69 4.85 -9.42
C GLN A 490 7.21 5.95 -8.48
N ALA A 491 7.71 7.18 -8.67
CA ALA A 491 7.29 8.34 -7.88
C ALA A 491 5.78 8.59 -8.02
N LYS A 492 5.21 8.58 -9.23
CA LYS A 492 3.75 8.74 -9.44
C LYS A 492 2.96 7.67 -8.70
N ARG A 493 3.34 6.39 -8.79
CA ARG A 493 2.65 5.30 -8.07
C ARG A 493 2.71 5.51 -6.55
N ALA A 494 3.88 5.84 -6.01
CA ALA A 494 4.08 6.04 -4.59
C ALA A 494 3.37 7.30 -4.03
N LEU A 495 3.20 8.34 -4.85
CA LEU A 495 2.57 9.61 -4.49
C LEU A 495 1.05 9.64 -4.67
N THR A 496 0.48 8.76 -5.50
CA THR A 496 -0.94 8.79 -5.90
C THR A 496 -1.89 8.86 -4.70
N TRP A 497 -1.64 8.08 -3.65
CA TRP A 497 -2.51 8.00 -2.48
C TRP A 497 -2.12 8.90 -1.31
N ARG A 498 -1.08 9.72 -1.50
CA ARG A 498 -0.57 10.62 -0.47
C ARG A 498 -1.28 11.96 -0.54
N SER A 499 -1.02 12.80 0.46
CA SER A 499 -1.58 14.13 0.58
C SER A 499 -0.64 15.05 1.33
N THR A 500 -0.78 16.34 1.08
CA THR A 500 -0.09 17.42 1.80
C THR A 500 -1.09 18.49 2.24
N SER A 501 -0.72 19.23 3.29
CA SER A 501 -1.43 20.43 3.75
C SER A 501 -0.95 21.67 2.99
N GLU A 502 0.35 21.72 2.67
CA GLU A 502 0.99 22.79 1.90
C GLU A 502 1.30 22.28 0.49
N GLU A 503 0.68 22.87 -0.54
CA GLU A 503 0.82 22.38 -1.93
C GLU A 503 2.23 22.62 -2.51
N ASP A 504 2.95 23.60 -1.97
CA ASP A 504 4.34 23.92 -2.35
C ASP A 504 5.35 22.84 -1.92
N ASP A 505 4.95 21.93 -1.02
CA ASP A 505 5.76 20.80 -0.57
C ASP A 505 5.89 19.72 -1.65
N GLU A 506 4.89 19.58 -2.52
CA GLU A 506 4.87 18.54 -3.56
C GLU A 506 6.14 18.54 -4.42
N PRO A 507 6.51 19.65 -5.08
CA PRO A 507 7.75 19.68 -5.85
C PRO A 507 9.01 19.51 -4.99
N LEU A 508 9.02 19.99 -3.74
CA LEU A 508 10.19 19.82 -2.86
C LEU A 508 10.44 18.34 -2.55
N CYS A 509 9.40 17.62 -2.13
CA CYS A 509 9.48 16.19 -1.87
C CYS A 509 9.76 15.39 -3.15
N LEU A 510 9.11 15.74 -4.27
CA LEU A 510 9.33 15.06 -5.54
C LEU A 510 10.77 15.21 -6.03
N GLY A 511 11.34 16.42 -5.96
CA GLY A 511 12.73 16.69 -6.34
C GLY A 511 13.71 15.81 -5.56
N ASN A 512 13.49 15.65 -4.24
CA ASN A 512 14.28 14.74 -3.41
C ASN A 512 14.17 13.29 -3.86
N LEU A 513 12.97 12.81 -4.25
CA LEU A 513 12.75 11.42 -4.66
C LEU A 513 13.38 11.09 -6.01
N VAL A 514 13.30 11.99 -6.99
CA VAL A 514 13.84 11.76 -8.35
C VAL A 514 15.28 12.24 -8.52
N GLY A 515 15.85 12.84 -7.48
CA GLY A 515 17.26 13.26 -7.44
C GLY A 515 17.55 14.54 -8.20
N THR A 516 16.61 15.47 -8.25
CA THR A 516 16.83 16.87 -8.64
C THR A 516 17.66 17.56 -7.55
N ASP A 517 18.51 18.52 -7.94
CA ASP A 517 19.29 19.31 -6.99
C ASP A 517 18.38 20.08 -6.01
N PRO A 518 18.41 19.80 -4.70
CA PRO A 518 17.47 20.39 -3.74
C PRO A 518 17.65 21.90 -3.61
N GLU A 519 18.89 22.40 -3.74
CA GLU A 519 19.17 23.83 -3.67
C GLU A 519 18.46 24.62 -4.78
N SER A 520 18.55 24.13 -6.02
CA SER A 520 17.85 24.74 -7.16
C SER A 520 16.33 24.78 -6.97
N VAL A 521 15.72 23.73 -6.40
CA VAL A 521 14.27 23.67 -6.15
C VAL A 521 13.87 24.64 -5.04
N VAL A 522 14.60 24.65 -3.92
CA VAL A 522 14.31 25.56 -2.79
C VAL A 522 14.45 27.02 -3.20
N ARG A 523 15.55 27.37 -3.89
CA ARG A 523 15.84 28.73 -4.37
C ARG A 523 14.92 29.20 -5.49
N THR A 524 14.26 28.30 -6.20
CA THR A 524 13.17 28.66 -7.12
C THR A 524 11.97 29.10 -6.30
N PHE A 525 11.89 30.40 -6.04
CA PHE A 525 10.86 31.01 -5.20
C PHE A 525 10.50 32.40 -5.73
N PHE A 526 9.20 32.65 -5.89
CA PHE A 526 8.64 33.93 -6.30
C PHE A 526 7.84 34.51 -5.13
N GLN A 527 8.37 35.59 -4.56
CA GLN A 527 7.75 36.24 -3.41
C GLN A 527 6.31 36.67 -3.73
N ASN A 528 5.38 36.35 -2.83
CA ASN A 528 3.94 36.60 -2.97
C ASN A 528 3.25 35.91 -4.17
N ASP A 529 3.89 34.92 -4.78
CA ASP A 529 3.31 34.13 -5.87
C ASP A 529 3.59 32.61 -5.67
N PRO A 530 2.87 31.97 -4.72
CA PRO A 530 3.05 30.54 -4.43
C PRO A 530 2.67 29.66 -5.62
N VAL A 531 1.66 30.05 -6.40
CA VAL A 531 1.22 29.30 -7.59
C VAL A 531 2.34 29.24 -8.63
N ARG A 532 2.95 30.40 -8.95
CA ARG A 532 4.10 30.43 -9.86
C ARG A 532 5.30 29.69 -9.29
N THR A 533 5.57 29.83 -8.00
CA THR A 533 6.63 29.09 -7.30
C THR A 533 6.48 27.59 -7.52
N ARG A 534 5.29 27.03 -7.27
CA ARG A 534 5.00 25.61 -7.49
C ARG A 534 5.19 25.21 -8.96
N ILE A 535 4.65 25.99 -9.89
CA ILE A 535 4.74 25.71 -11.34
C ILE A 535 6.20 25.67 -11.80
N GLU A 536 7.00 26.66 -11.45
CA GLU A 536 8.40 26.73 -11.88
C GLU A 536 9.26 25.63 -11.25
N ARG A 537 9.02 25.28 -9.98
CA ARG A 537 9.65 24.11 -9.36
C ARG A 537 9.28 22.81 -10.07
N MET A 538 8.01 22.64 -10.46
CA MET A 538 7.58 21.45 -11.18
C MET A 538 8.22 21.38 -12.58
N LYS A 539 8.27 22.50 -13.31
CA LYS A 539 8.99 22.58 -14.61
C LYS A 539 10.47 22.26 -14.47
N LEU A 540 11.12 22.74 -13.41
CA LEU A 540 12.52 22.43 -13.09
C LEU A 540 12.72 20.93 -12.92
N ILE A 541 11.85 20.26 -12.16
CA ILE A 541 11.90 18.80 -11.98
C ILE A 541 11.76 18.10 -13.33
N TRP A 542 10.72 18.41 -14.11
CA TRP A 542 10.53 17.83 -15.45
C TRP A 542 11.70 18.07 -16.41
N ARG A 543 12.44 19.18 -16.27
CA ARG A 543 13.69 19.46 -17.00
C ARG A 543 14.87 18.60 -16.53
N SER A 544 14.91 18.28 -15.24
CA SER A 544 16.02 17.55 -14.62
C SER A 544 15.94 16.03 -14.75
N LEU A 545 14.80 15.46 -15.16
CA LEU A 545 14.63 14.01 -15.24
C LEU A 545 15.52 13.39 -16.33
N PRO A 546 16.28 12.33 -16.02
CA PRO A 546 17.20 11.70 -16.97
C PRO A 546 16.47 10.91 -18.06
N GLN A 547 15.28 10.38 -17.75
CA GLN A 547 14.44 9.62 -18.67
C GLN A 547 13.00 10.12 -18.57
N GLN A 548 12.32 10.15 -19.72
CA GLN A 548 10.89 10.47 -19.81
C GLN A 548 10.12 9.25 -20.32
N TYR A 549 8.90 9.09 -19.81
CA TYR A 549 8.06 7.94 -20.12
C TYR A 549 6.86 8.37 -20.94
N SER A 550 6.57 7.63 -22.01
CA SER A 550 5.46 7.96 -22.92
C SER A 550 4.12 7.91 -22.18
N SER A 551 3.98 7.03 -21.18
CA SER A 551 2.76 6.92 -20.37
C SER A 551 2.37 8.22 -19.66
N THR A 552 3.33 9.13 -19.43
CA THR A 552 3.10 10.42 -18.77
C THR A 552 2.00 11.24 -19.42
N VAL A 553 1.84 11.15 -20.76
CA VAL A 553 0.80 11.90 -21.48
C VAL A 553 -0.61 11.42 -21.11
N PHE A 554 -0.75 10.13 -20.76
CA PHE A 554 -2.03 9.48 -20.45
C PHE A 554 -2.40 9.53 -18.97
N TRP A 555 -1.52 10.02 -18.10
CA TRP A 555 -1.84 10.11 -16.68
C TRP A 555 -2.98 11.09 -16.46
N ASN A 556 -4.03 10.60 -15.80
CA ASN A 556 -5.21 11.35 -15.41
C ASN A 556 -4.87 12.28 -14.23
N SER A 557 -4.15 13.36 -14.53
CA SER A 557 -3.70 14.36 -13.57
C SER A 557 -3.72 15.74 -14.21
N PRO A 558 -3.97 16.83 -13.45
CA PRO A 558 -3.90 18.19 -13.98
C PRO A 558 -2.57 18.42 -14.69
N LYS A 559 -2.60 19.04 -15.88
CA LYS A 559 -1.41 19.32 -16.68
C LYS A 559 -0.97 20.77 -16.51
N LEU A 560 0.32 21.03 -16.72
CA LEU A 560 0.83 22.39 -16.83
C LEU A 560 0.24 23.08 -18.07
N HIS A 561 0.14 24.41 -18.06
CA HIS A 561 -0.47 25.16 -19.17
C HIS A 561 0.54 25.83 -20.10
N ASP A 562 1.77 26.00 -19.63
CA ASP A 562 2.84 26.65 -20.38
C ASP A 562 3.27 25.86 -21.61
N ASP A 563 3.66 26.60 -22.64
CA ASP A 563 4.19 26.05 -23.89
C ASP A 563 5.41 25.16 -23.60
N GLY A 564 5.50 24.04 -24.32
CA GLY A 564 6.52 23.01 -24.08
C GLY A 564 6.24 22.06 -22.92
N PHE A 565 5.26 22.36 -22.04
CA PHE A 565 4.96 21.55 -20.84
C PHE A 565 3.53 21.03 -20.75
N ARG A 566 2.65 21.30 -21.72
CA ARG A 566 1.23 20.89 -21.68
C ARG A 566 0.96 19.39 -21.58
N TRP A 567 1.97 18.57 -21.81
CA TRP A 567 1.95 17.11 -21.63
C TRP A 567 2.22 16.69 -20.17
N ALA A 568 2.93 17.53 -19.42
CA ALA A 568 3.49 17.21 -18.12
C ALA A 568 2.47 17.48 -16.99
N PRO A 569 2.27 16.53 -16.08
CA PRO A 569 1.49 16.74 -14.87
C PRO A 569 1.99 17.94 -14.03
N ALA A 570 1.05 18.77 -13.59
CA ALA A 570 1.26 19.82 -12.59
C ALA A 570 1.25 19.27 -11.15
N SER A 571 0.73 18.06 -10.96
CA SER A 571 0.62 17.34 -9.68
C SER A 571 0.73 15.84 -9.95
N LEU A 572 1.49 15.12 -9.13
CA LEU A 572 1.53 13.66 -9.07
C LEU A 572 0.73 13.10 -7.90
N ILE A 573 0.43 13.94 -6.90
CA ILE A 573 -0.45 13.61 -5.78
C ILE A 573 -1.91 13.55 -6.25
N GLY A 574 -2.65 12.57 -5.75
CA GLY A 574 -4.08 12.39 -6.06
C GLY A 574 -4.34 11.86 -7.49
N GLY A 575 -5.63 11.65 -7.78
CA GLY A 575 -6.11 11.10 -9.04
C GLY A 575 -6.19 9.57 -9.08
N GLU A 576 -6.41 9.02 -10.26
CA GLU A 576 -6.26 7.59 -10.53
C GLU A 576 -4.76 7.27 -10.63
N GLY A 577 -4.37 6.03 -10.29
CA GLY A 577 -3.00 5.57 -10.49
C GLY A 577 -2.61 5.58 -11.97
N CYS A 578 -1.39 5.15 -12.31
CA CYS A 578 -0.95 5.03 -13.72
C CYS A 578 -1.80 4.04 -14.57
N GLY A 579 -2.89 3.47 -14.04
CA GLY A 579 -3.68 2.42 -14.66
C GLY A 579 -2.84 1.19 -15.05
N ARG A 580 -3.45 0.27 -15.79
CA ARG A 580 -2.74 -0.83 -16.48
C ARG A 580 -1.94 -0.33 -17.70
N ILE A 581 -1.52 0.94 -17.73
CA ILE A 581 -0.70 1.54 -18.80
C ILE A 581 0.78 1.15 -18.56
N ARG A 582 1.06 -0.16 -18.45
CA ARG A 582 2.43 -0.68 -18.46
C ARG A 582 2.97 -0.81 -19.89
N THR A 583 2.07 -0.88 -20.87
CA THR A 583 2.38 -1.25 -22.27
C THR A 583 2.95 -0.11 -23.12
N CYS A 584 3.16 1.08 -22.58
CA CYS A 584 3.65 2.22 -23.36
C CYS A 584 5.11 2.61 -23.03
N ASP A 585 5.66 2.20 -21.88
CA ASP A 585 6.92 2.76 -21.36
C ASP A 585 8.20 2.34 -22.11
N GLU A 586 8.12 1.39 -23.05
CA GLU A 586 9.22 0.97 -23.94
C GLU A 586 9.39 1.86 -25.18
N SER A 587 8.52 2.85 -25.33
CA SER A 587 8.47 3.75 -26.49
C SER A 587 9.56 4.83 -26.44
N ALA A 588 10.21 5.13 -27.57
CA ALA A 588 11.12 6.26 -27.67
C ALA A 588 10.39 7.59 -27.39
N THR A 589 10.98 8.42 -26.53
CA THR A 589 10.45 9.73 -26.17
C THR A 589 11.50 10.81 -26.41
N TRP A 590 11.07 11.96 -26.91
CA TRP A 590 11.94 13.11 -27.10
C TRP A 590 11.25 14.40 -26.68
N ARG A 591 11.98 15.24 -25.96
CA ARG A 591 11.49 16.54 -25.52
C ARG A 591 12.11 17.63 -26.39
N SER A 592 11.27 18.49 -26.93
CA SER A 592 11.64 19.74 -27.58
C SER A 592 11.32 20.94 -26.69
N GLU A 593 11.73 22.12 -27.12
CA GLU A 593 11.20 23.38 -26.56
C GLU A 593 9.69 23.53 -26.82
N SER A 594 9.17 22.91 -27.89
CA SER A 594 7.76 22.97 -28.27
C SER A 594 6.87 21.91 -27.61
N GLY A 595 7.43 20.87 -26.97
CA GLY A 595 6.63 19.85 -26.30
C GLY A 595 7.31 18.49 -26.14
N PHE A 596 6.49 17.45 -26.12
CA PHE A 596 6.90 16.06 -25.89
C PHE A 596 6.41 15.18 -27.04
N LEU A 597 7.36 14.54 -27.70
CA LEU A 597 7.14 13.62 -28.81
C LEU A 597 7.24 12.19 -28.29
N VAL A 598 6.23 11.37 -28.61
CA VAL A 598 6.15 9.96 -28.21
C VAL A 598 5.83 9.10 -29.44
N THR A 599 6.45 7.93 -29.52
CA THR A 599 6.14 6.92 -30.56
C THR A 599 5.43 5.74 -29.92
N LEU A 600 4.13 5.58 -30.15
CA LEU A 600 3.33 4.53 -29.49
C LEU A 600 3.04 3.36 -30.45
N PRO A 601 2.91 2.12 -29.95
CA PRO A 601 2.42 1.01 -30.76
C PRO A 601 1.00 1.33 -31.26
N GLY A 602 0.77 1.14 -32.57
CA GLY A 602 -0.56 1.32 -33.16
C GLY A 602 -1.54 0.26 -32.66
N PHE A 603 -2.83 0.61 -32.58
CA PHE A 603 -3.90 -0.35 -32.31
C PHE A 603 -4.31 -1.03 -33.62
N SER A 604 -4.08 -2.33 -33.75
CA SER A 604 -4.75 -3.15 -34.77
C SER A 604 -6.06 -3.67 -34.18
N SER A 605 -7.20 -3.18 -34.66
CA SER A 605 -8.46 -3.87 -34.43
C SER A 605 -8.39 -5.19 -35.21
N LEU A 606 -8.15 -6.31 -34.53
CA LEU A 606 -8.51 -7.60 -35.09
C LEU A 606 -10.03 -7.55 -35.30
N LYS A 607 -10.45 -7.35 -36.54
CA LYS A 607 -11.81 -7.72 -36.94
C LYS A 607 -11.95 -9.19 -36.57
N SER A 608 -12.85 -9.51 -35.65
CA SER A 608 -13.36 -10.86 -35.47
C SER A 608 -13.80 -11.34 -36.85
N GLY A 609 -13.11 -12.33 -37.39
CA GLY A 609 -13.50 -12.96 -38.66
C GLY A 609 -14.89 -13.58 -38.50
N ASP A 610 -15.69 -13.39 -39.55
CA ASP A 610 -17.01 -13.97 -39.75
C ASP A 610 -17.01 -15.52 -39.70
#